data_AF-A0A2E8DX80-F1
#
_entry.id   AF-A0A2E8DX80-F1
#
_cell.length_a   1.000
_cell.length_b   1.000
_cell.length_c   1.000
_cell.angle_alpha   90.00
_cell.angle_beta   90.00
_cell.angle_gamma   90.00
#
_symmetry.space_group_name_H-M   'P 1'
#
loop_
_entity.id
_entity.type
_entity.pdbx_description
1 polymer ?
#
loop_
_entity_poly.entity_id
_entity_poly.type
_entity_poly.pdbx_seq_one_letter_code
_entity_poly.pdbx_strand_id
1 'polypeptide(L)'
;MKDISWENGVRSLRKNEMESLRSLLGDVFFDELPDIQPHAINTENSDNLLVVVENGEVVSHIATIKRHISILGCSLKIASLGGVATYESHRGKGYASTLLEKTISVCREEGVDYIMVSGYRNMYHRYGCRHVGKDWQFHVQADQAKGFDDSNLIVSQASTDDIDDLSAIYRRESVRWVRPSSDIGFGIDGWVCNRRAKTYLIQQRGKLVAFVVLEQTTKSDQKLSCRVLDYAGERSAIIGVLGKFIQKQGLQKISIHVMGYDTVLKDLLQSYGLNGSQSSLPGTIMLVNFEQLLRKMRPYFIERIGEKAVSGLVFKEVGDQYHVYYGGDRVVAESKGEVAELIFGTWSGTEEIILDQGGQAGEVLRRCLPIPGVWYGVNYV
;
A
#
# COMPACT_ATOMS: atom_id res chain seq x y z
N MET A 1 -10.46 -31.79 17.02
CA MET A 1 -10.88 -31.30 15.69
C MET A 1 -12.27 -31.84 15.45
N LYS A 2 -13.28 -30.97 15.35
CA LYS A 2 -14.65 -31.38 14.97
C LYS A 2 -14.71 -31.43 13.45
N ASP A 3 -15.34 -32.46 12.89
CA ASP A 3 -15.69 -32.56 11.48
C ASP A 3 -16.45 -31.30 11.06
N ILE A 4 -15.89 -30.54 10.12
CA ILE A 4 -16.58 -29.39 9.55
C ILE A 4 -17.02 -29.81 8.14
N SER A 5 -18.30 -30.17 7.98
CA SER A 5 -18.86 -30.34 6.64
C SER A 5 -19.28 -28.97 6.11
N TRP A 6 -18.47 -28.44 5.20
CA TRP A 6 -18.67 -27.16 4.53
C TRP A 6 -19.35 -27.39 3.19
N GLU A 7 -20.68 -27.38 3.08
CA GLU A 7 -21.28 -27.60 1.75
C GLU A 7 -20.93 -26.45 0.77
N ASN A 8 -19.91 -26.74 -0.04
CA ASN A 8 -19.11 -25.93 -0.97
C ASN A 8 -17.81 -25.27 -0.47
N GLY A 9 -17.45 -25.37 0.81
CA GLY A 9 -16.10 -25.02 1.31
C GLY A 9 -15.68 -23.55 1.25
N VAL A 10 -14.41 -23.31 1.60
CA VAL A 10 -13.69 -22.06 1.29
C VAL A 10 -13.26 -22.09 -0.17
N ARG A 11 -13.73 -21.13 -0.97
CA ARG A 11 -13.47 -21.08 -2.42
C ARG A 11 -13.63 -19.67 -2.98
N SER A 12 -13.27 -19.47 -4.23
CA SER A 12 -13.58 -18.24 -4.96
C SER A 12 -15.09 -18.05 -5.13
N LEU A 13 -15.51 -16.79 -5.18
CA LEU A 13 -16.89 -16.35 -5.40
C LEU A 13 -17.35 -16.78 -6.79
N ARG A 14 -18.56 -17.32 -6.91
CA ARG A 14 -19.18 -17.55 -8.22
C ARG A 14 -19.89 -16.28 -8.67
N LYS A 15 -19.93 -16.05 -9.99
CA LYS A 15 -20.51 -14.81 -10.55
C LYS A 15 -21.95 -14.55 -10.10
N ASN A 16 -22.76 -15.59 -9.95
CA ASN A 16 -24.15 -15.50 -9.50
C ASN A 16 -24.31 -15.25 -7.98
N GLU A 17 -23.22 -15.22 -7.21
CA GLU A 17 -23.22 -14.99 -5.76
C GLU A 17 -22.85 -13.54 -5.41
N MET A 18 -22.59 -12.68 -6.40
CA MET A 18 -22.17 -11.29 -6.19
C MET A 18 -23.18 -10.49 -5.37
N GLU A 19 -24.49 -10.68 -5.58
CA GLU A 19 -25.51 -10.01 -4.76
C GLU A 19 -25.48 -10.47 -3.30
N SER A 20 -25.28 -11.77 -3.05
CA SER A 20 -25.13 -12.29 -1.68
C SER A 20 -23.89 -11.71 -0.99
N LEU A 21 -22.78 -11.55 -1.73
CA LEU A 21 -21.60 -10.86 -1.22
C LEU A 21 -21.88 -9.37 -0.91
N ARG A 22 -22.59 -8.66 -1.80
CA ARG A 22 -22.99 -7.26 -1.57
C ARG A 22 -23.79 -7.12 -0.28
N SER A 23 -24.76 -8.00 -0.04
CA SER A 23 -25.53 -8.02 1.22
C SER A 23 -24.65 -8.22 2.45
N LEU A 24 -23.72 -9.17 2.42
CA LEU A 24 -22.76 -9.38 3.52
C LEU A 24 -21.91 -8.13 3.79
N LEU A 25 -21.41 -7.48 2.75
CA LEU A 25 -20.56 -6.29 2.89
C LEU A 25 -21.35 -5.07 3.38
N GLY A 26 -22.60 -4.92 2.93
CA GLY A 26 -23.52 -3.89 3.41
C GLY A 26 -23.79 -4.00 4.90
N ASP A 27 -24.13 -5.22 5.36
CA ASP A 27 -24.43 -5.49 6.78
C ASP A 27 -23.20 -5.30 7.70
N VAL A 28 -22.03 -5.81 7.28
CA VAL A 28 -20.82 -5.77 8.11
C VAL A 28 -20.13 -4.40 8.09
N PHE A 29 -20.27 -3.65 6.99
CA PHE A 29 -19.65 -2.33 6.81
C PHE A 29 -20.70 -1.26 6.50
N PHE A 30 -21.01 -1.09 5.21
CA PHE A 30 -22.01 -0.15 4.67
C PHE A 30 -22.28 -0.51 3.20
N ASP A 31 -23.49 -0.20 2.72
CA ASP A 31 -24.03 -0.71 1.45
C ASP A 31 -23.20 -0.32 0.22
N GLU A 32 -22.60 0.88 0.22
CA GLU A 32 -21.83 1.40 -0.91
C GLU A 32 -20.39 0.86 -0.96
N LEU A 33 -19.93 0.04 -0.01
CA LEU A 33 -18.54 -0.45 0.01
C LEU A 33 -18.10 -1.09 -1.32
N PRO A 34 -18.90 -1.98 -1.96
CA PRO A 34 -18.57 -2.52 -3.27
C PRO A 34 -18.40 -1.46 -4.36
N ASP A 35 -19.15 -0.37 -4.28
CA ASP A 35 -19.18 0.69 -5.29
C ASP A 35 -18.04 1.71 -5.11
N ILE A 36 -17.47 1.81 -3.91
CA ILE A 36 -16.26 2.60 -3.66
C ILE A 36 -14.96 1.80 -3.84
N GLN A 37 -15.06 0.48 -4.01
CA GLN A 37 -13.94 -0.42 -4.32
C GLN A 37 -14.17 -1.29 -5.57
N PRO A 38 -14.61 -0.69 -6.70
CA PRO A 38 -14.96 -1.43 -7.91
C PRO A 38 -13.76 -2.11 -8.56
N HIS A 39 -12.53 -1.74 -8.21
CA HIS A 39 -11.30 -2.41 -8.64
C HIS A 39 -11.05 -3.74 -7.93
N ALA A 40 -11.65 -3.94 -6.74
CA ALA A 40 -11.54 -5.15 -5.94
C ALA A 40 -12.81 -6.00 -5.99
N ILE A 41 -13.99 -5.40 -5.82
CA ILE A 41 -15.26 -6.12 -5.70
C ILE A 41 -16.00 -6.03 -7.05
N ASN A 42 -15.60 -6.88 -7.98
CA ASN A 42 -16.21 -6.98 -9.31
C ASN A 42 -16.16 -8.42 -9.84
N THR A 43 -16.84 -8.66 -10.95
CA THR A 43 -16.98 -10.00 -11.54
C THR A 43 -15.67 -10.48 -12.17
N GLU A 44 -14.86 -9.58 -12.69
CA GLU A 44 -13.56 -9.85 -13.31
C GLU A 44 -12.50 -10.28 -12.27
N ASN A 45 -12.70 -9.91 -11.01
CA ASN A 45 -11.83 -10.24 -9.88
C ASN A 45 -12.38 -11.40 -9.02
N SER A 46 -13.44 -12.09 -9.45
CA SER A 46 -14.13 -13.12 -8.65
C SER A 46 -13.20 -14.22 -8.13
N ASP A 47 -12.17 -14.58 -8.90
CA ASP A 47 -11.19 -15.60 -8.52
C ASP A 47 -10.37 -15.20 -7.29
N ASN A 48 -10.23 -13.89 -7.03
CA ASN A 48 -9.54 -13.31 -5.89
C ASN A 48 -10.48 -12.89 -4.74
N LEU A 49 -11.78 -13.15 -4.88
CA LEU A 49 -12.79 -12.97 -3.85
C LEU A 49 -13.07 -14.33 -3.21
N LEU A 50 -12.43 -14.63 -2.08
CA LEU A 50 -12.69 -15.89 -1.40
C LEU A 50 -13.87 -15.76 -0.45
N VAL A 51 -14.71 -16.79 -0.43
CA VAL A 51 -15.94 -16.83 0.37
C VAL A 51 -16.08 -18.15 1.12
N VAL A 52 -16.86 -18.08 2.20
CA VAL A 52 -17.49 -19.24 2.83
C VAL A 52 -18.98 -19.15 2.51
N VAL A 53 -19.56 -20.24 2.01
CA VAL A 53 -20.98 -20.33 1.68
C VAL A 53 -21.67 -21.38 2.56
N GLU A 54 -22.77 -21.00 3.20
CA GLU A 54 -23.64 -21.90 3.96
C GLU A 54 -25.08 -21.76 3.47
N ASN A 55 -25.75 -22.88 3.19
CA ASN A 55 -27.15 -22.91 2.72
C ASN A 55 -27.42 -22.01 1.49
N GLY A 56 -26.42 -21.86 0.61
CA GLY A 56 -26.51 -21.02 -0.60
C GLY A 56 -26.24 -19.53 -0.39
N GLU A 57 -25.90 -19.10 0.83
CA GLU A 57 -25.58 -17.71 1.17
C GLU A 57 -24.09 -17.52 1.45
N VAL A 58 -23.50 -16.42 0.96
CA VAL A 58 -22.15 -15.98 1.31
C VAL A 58 -22.15 -15.43 2.74
N VAL A 59 -21.58 -16.18 3.68
CA VAL A 59 -21.59 -15.84 5.11
C VAL A 59 -20.27 -15.26 5.62
N SER A 60 -19.20 -15.40 4.83
CA SER A 60 -17.90 -14.76 5.10
C SER A 60 -17.13 -14.54 3.81
N HIS A 61 -16.29 -13.51 3.78
CA HIS A 61 -15.56 -13.06 2.60
C HIS A 61 -14.19 -12.44 2.93
N ILE A 62 -13.26 -12.54 1.98
CA ILE A 62 -12.01 -11.78 1.90
C ILE A 62 -11.69 -11.45 0.44
N ALA A 63 -11.33 -10.19 0.18
CA ALA A 63 -10.92 -9.75 -1.15
C ALA A 63 -9.40 -9.56 -1.22
N THR A 64 -8.84 -9.91 -2.38
CA THR A 64 -7.51 -9.44 -2.77
C THR A 64 -7.53 -8.81 -4.16
N ILE A 65 -6.67 -7.82 -4.36
CA ILE A 65 -6.21 -7.40 -5.69
C ILE A 65 -4.72 -7.66 -5.78
N LYS A 66 -4.25 -8.13 -6.93
CA LYS A 66 -2.84 -8.43 -7.15
C LYS A 66 -2.31 -7.55 -8.26
N ARG A 67 -1.16 -6.93 -8.04
CA ARG A 67 -0.50 -6.03 -8.99
C ARG A 67 1.01 -6.18 -8.90
N HIS A 68 1.68 -5.82 -9.99
CA HIS A 68 3.13 -5.63 -9.94
C HIS A 68 3.46 -4.25 -9.39
N ILE A 69 4.61 -4.13 -8.75
CA ILE A 69 5.21 -2.87 -8.36
C ILE A 69 6.65 -2.81 -8.87
N SER A 70 7.16 -1.60 -9.00
CA SER A 70 8.57 -1.31 -9.22
C SER A 70 9.11 -0.69 -7.94
N ILE A 71 10.16 -1.26 -7.35
CA ILE A 71 10.96 -0.64 -6.29
C ILE A 71 12.36 -0.43 -6.84
N LEU A 72 12.73 0.83 -7.13
CA LEU A 72 14.08 1.18 -7.57
C LEU A 72 14.57 0.28 -8.73
N GLY A 73 13.70 0.07 -9.73
CA GLY A 73 13.98 -0.79 -10.89
C GLY A 73 13.74 -2.30 -10.68
N CYS A 74 13.53 -2.77 -9.46
CA CYS A 74 13.19 -4.17 -9.17
C CYS A 74 11.67 -4.40 -9.26
N SER A 75 11.25 -5.49 -9.92
CA SER A 75 9.83 -5.83 -10.05
C SER A 75 9.39 -6.83 -8.97
N LEU A 76 8.37 -6.48 -8.20
CA LEU A 76 7.71 -7.35 -7.23
C LEU A 76 6.23 -7.53 -7.58
N LYS A 77 5.59 -8.58 -7.07
CA LYS A 77 4.14 -8.83 -7.16
C LYS A 77 3.57 -8.76 -5.75
N ILE A 78 2.58 -7.91 -5.53
CA ILE A 78 1.97 -7.67 -4.22
C ILE A 78 0.48 -7.91 -4.31
N ALA A 79 -0.11 -8.36 -3.21
CA ALA A 79 -1.55 -8.32 -3.04
C ALA A 79 -1.96 -7.24 -2.02
N SER A 80 -3.00 -6.47 -2.32
CA SER A 80 -3.72 -5.70 -1.31
C SER A 80 -4.93 -6.51 -0.85
N LEU A 81 -5.09 -6.64 0.46
CA LEU A 81 -6.14 -7.44 1.09
C LEU A 81 -7.08 -6.53 1.89
N GLY A 82 -8.38 -6.72 1.66
CA GLY A 82 -9.43 -5.96 2.34
C GLY A 82 -10.79 -6.65 2.27
N GLY A 83 -11.84 -5.91 2.65
CA GLY A 83 -13.23 -6.42 2.62
C GLY A 83 -13.49 -7.66 3.48
N VAL A 84 -12.71 -7.87 4.56
CA VAL A 84 -12.88 -9.07 5.40
C VAL A 84 -14.14 -8.97 6.24
N ALA A 85 -15.13 -9.78 5.87
CA ALA A 85 -16.46 -9.77 6.45
C ALA A 85 -16.88 -11.17 6.91
N THR A 86 -17.60 -11.22 8.03
CA THR A 86 -18.30 -12.41 8.52
C THR A 86 -19.55 -11.91 9.24
N TYR A 87 -20.72 -12.42 8.87
CA TYR A 87 -21.96 -12.11 9.59
C TYR A 87 -21.80 -12.40 11.07
N GLU A 88 -22.41 -11.59 11.92
CA GLU A 88 -22.30 -11.74 13.37
C GLU A 88 -22.71 -13.13 13.86
N SER A 89 -23.80 -13.68 13.32
CA SER A 89 -24.31 -15.03 13.58
C SER A 89 -23.37 -16.16 13.18
N HIS A 90 -22.34 -15.87 12.38
CA HIS A 90 -21.35 -16.83 11.87
C HIS A 90 -19.93 -16.61 12.45
N ARG A 91 -19.77 -15.67 13.38
CA ARG A 91 -18.49 -15.44 14.08
C ARG A 91 -18.16 -16.58 15.05
N GLY A 92 -16.87 -16.69 15.41
CA GLY A 92 -16.38 -17.72 16.32
C GLY A 92 -16.23 -19.12 15.68
N LYS A 93 -16.66 -19.30 14.44
CA LYS A 93 -16.55 -20.57 13.69
C LYS A 93 -15.25 -20.75 12.91
N GLY A 94 -14.34 -19.76 12.96
CA GLY A 94 -13.02 -19.81 12.31
C GLY A 94 -12.94 -19.28 10.86
N TYR A 95 -14.05 -18.80 10.28
CA TYR A 95 -14.15 -18.51 8.83
C TYR A 95 -13.12 -17.50 8.34
N ALA A 96 -12.98 -16.37 9.03
CA ALA A 96 -12.00 -15.35 8.65
C ALA A 96 -10.55 -15.86 8.69
N SER A 97 -10.22 -16.76 9.64
CA SER A 97 -8.87 -17.35 9.71
C SER A 97 -8.63 -18.34 8.59
N THR A 98 -9.58 -19.23 8.29
CA THR A 98 -9.47 -20.17 7.17
C THR A 98 -9.41 -19.45 5.82
N LEU A 99 -10.18 -18.37 5.64
CA LEU A 99 -10.12 -17.52 4.46
C LEU A 99 -8.75 -16.84 4.31
N LEU A 100 -8.18 -16.33 5.41
CA LEU A 100 -6.86 -15.73 5.41
C LEU A 100 -5.76 -16.76 5.11
N GLU A 101 -5.81 -17.96 5.70
CA GLU A 101 -4.88 -19.06 5.40
C GLU A 101 -4.92 -19.45 3.92
N LYS A 102 -6.13 -19.62 3.37
CA LYS A 102 -6.30 -19.92 1.94
C LYS A 102 -5.77 -18.78 1.07
N THR A 103 -6.02 -17.53 1.45
CA THR A 103 -5.50 -16.35 0.75
C THR A 103 -3.97 -16.35 0.71
N ILE A 104 -3.32 -16.66 1.84
CA ILE A 104 -1.85 -16.75 1.92
C ILE A 104 -1.34 -17.88 1.04
N SER A 105 -1.98 -19.06 1.04
CA SER A 105 -1.61 -20.19 0.17
C SER A 105 -1.68 -19.80 -1.30
N VAL A 106 -2.81 -19.22 -1.73
CA VAL A 106 -3.01 -18.77 -3.12
C VAL A 106 -1.98 -17.71 -3.51
N CYS A 107 -1.74 -16.72 -2.64
CA CYS A 107 -0.71 -15.71 -2.88
C CYS A 107 0.68 -16.33 -3.01
N ARG A 108 1.01 -17.33 -2.18
CA ARG A 108 2.29 -18.03 -2.24
C ARG A 108 2.46 -18.77 -3.56
N GLU A 109 1.45 -19.55 -3.96
CA GLU A 109 1.40 -20.31 -5.22
C GLU A 109 1.52 -19.39 -6.45
N GLU A 110 0.90 -18.21 -6.41
CA GLU A 110 0.94 -17.24 -7.49
C GLU A 110 2.16 -16.31 -7.48
N GLY A 111 3.15 -16.58 -6.62
CA GLY A 111 4.39 -15.82 -6.56
C GLY A 111 4.24 -14.38 -6.07
N VAL A 112 3.23 -14.10 -5.23
CA VAL A 112 3.11 -12.83 -4.50
C VAL A 112 4.24 -12.75 -3.46
N ASP A 113 4.96 -11.64 -3.42
CA ASP A 113 6.10 -11.42 -2.53
C ASP A 113 5.63 -11.07 -1.11
N TYR A 114 4.66 -10.16 -0.99
CA TYR A 114 4.02 -9.81 0.28
C TYR A 114 2.57 -9.33 0.07
N ILE A 115 1.80 -9.33 1.16
CA ILE A 115 0.42 -8.84 1.22
C ILE A 115 0.40 -7.55 2.05
N MET A 116 -0.24 -6.51 1.53
CA MET A 116 -0.58 -5.31 2.28
C MET A 116 -2.00 -5.45 2.85
N VAL A 117 -2.15 -5.31 4.16
CA VAL A 117 -3.43 -5.43 4.87
C VAL A 117 -3.82 -4.08 5.48
N SER A 118 -5.00 -3.56 5.14
CA SER A 118 -5.45 -2.24 5.60
C SER A 118 -5.76 -2.18 7.10
N GLY A 119 -6.05 -3.33 7.74
CA GLY A 119 -6.35 -3.44 9.17
C GLY A 119 -5.25 -4.08 10.02
N TYR A 120 -5.39 -3.96 11.35
CA TYR A 120 -4.42 -4.51 12.33
C TYR A 120 -5.08 -5.25 13.50
N ARG A 121 -6.22 -5.92 13.26
CA ARG A 121 -6.86 -6.79 14.26
C ARG A 121 -5.91 -7.91 14.71
N ASN A 122 -6.09 -8.41 15.93
CA ASN A 122 -5.26 -9.49 16.52
C ASN A 122 -5.04 -10.69 15.59
N MET A 123 -6.02 -11.03 14.75
CA MET A 123 -5.85 -12.05 13.71
C MET A 123 -4.64 -11.77 12.82
N TYR A 124 -4.58 -10.60 12.19
CA TYR A 124 -3.48 -10.20 11.30
C TYR A 124 -2.13 -10.18 12.00
N HIS A 125 -2.09 -9.66 13.23
CA HIS A 125 -0.86 -9.65 14.03
C HIS A 125 -0.28 -11.07 14.22
N ARG A 126 -1.14 -12.06 14.49
CA ARG A 126 -0.73 -13.48 14.63
C ARG A 126 -0.19 -14.08 13.34
N TYR A 127 -0.63 -13.59 12.18
CA TYR A 127 -0.09 -14.00 10.88
C TYR A 127 1.17 -13.24 10.47
N GLY A 128 1.71 -12.38 11.34
CA GLY A 128 2.94 -11.64 11.10
C GLY A 128 2.76 -10.31 10.39
N CYS A 129 1.54 -9.80 10.30
CA CYS A 129 1.33 -8.42 9.83
C CYS A 129 2.01 -7.44 10.79
N ARG A 130 2.79 -6.48 10.27
CA ARG A 130 3.43 -5.43 11.06
C ARG A 130 3.30 -4.06 10.39
N HIS A 131 3.23 -3.02 11.23
CA HIS A 131 3.45 -1.65 10.76
C HIS A 131 4.94 -1.46 10.52
N VAL A 132 5.29 -1.06 9.30
CA VAL A 132 6.67 -0.95 8.84
C VAL A 132 6.82 0.29 7.95
N GLY A 133 8.05 0.63 7.61
CA GLY A 133 8.40 1.83 6.86
C GLY A 133 8.71 3.03 7.75
N LYS A 134 9.49 3.95 7.19
CA LYS A 134 9.97 5.18 7.83
C LYS A 134 9.51 6.39 7.02
N ASP A 135 8.20 6.55 6.95
CA ASP A 135 7.54 7.60 6.18
C ASP A 135 7.33 8.87 7.03
N TRP A 136 6.85 9.93 6.39
CA TRP A 136 6.63 11.22 7.02
C TRP A 136 5.25 11.77 6.71
N GLN A 137 4.65 12.44 7.68
CA GLN A 137 3.42 13.18 7.50
C GLN A 137 3.68 14.67 7.70
N PHE A 138 3.35 15.47 6.69
CA PHE A 138 3.43 16.93 6.72
C PHE A 138 2.05 17.57 6.63
N HIS A 139 1.98 18.82 7.03
CA HIS A 139 0.76 19.62 7.04
C HIS A 139 1.05 21.05 6.62
N VAL A 140 0.20 21.61 5.77
CA VAL A 140 0.17 23.05 5.45
C VAL A 140 -1.10 23.64 6.05
N GLN A 141 -0.95 24.62 6.92
CA GLN A 141 -2.05 25.32 7.56
C GLN A 141 -2.53 26.51 6.71
N ALA A 142 -3.74 27.00 6.94
CA ALA A 142 -4.34 28.09 6.18
C ALA A 142 -3.57 29.41 6.27
N ASP A 143 -3.00 29.72 7.43
CA ASP A 143 -2.14 30.89 7.65
C ASP A 143 -0.81 30.79 6.88
N GLN A 144 -0.35 29.57 6.56
CA GLN A 144 0.83 29.30 5.75
C GLN A 144 0.53 29.25 4.24
N ALA A 145 -0.74 29.18 3.82
CA ALA A 145 -1.14 28.85 2.45
C ALA A 145 -0.48 29.74 1.38
N LYS A 146 -0.25 31.03 1.66
CA LYS A 146 0.41 31.94 0.72
C LYS A 146 1.84 31.50 0.34
N GLY A 147 2.56 30.83 1.24
CA GLY A 147 3.90 30.30 0.97
C GLY A 147 3.92 29.09 0.03
N PHE A 148 2.75 28.48 -0.21
CA PHE A 148 2.56 27.27 -1.03
C PHE A 148 1.67 27.54 -2.25
N ASP A 149 1.63 28.79 -2.70
CA ASP A 149 0.81 29.27 -3.81
C ASP A 149 1.70 29.94 -4.87
N ASP A 150 2.41 29.11 -5.65
CA ASP A 150 3.22 29.58 -6.76
C ASP A 150 2.31 30.03 -7.91
N SER A 151 2.31 31.33 -8.19
CA SER A 151 1.49 31.94 -9.24
C SER A 151 1.83 31.47 -10.66
N ASN A 152 3.00 30.86 -10.88
CA ASN A 152 3.40 30.31 -12.18
C ASN A 152 2.80 28.93 -12.47
N LEU A 153 2.18 28.30 -11.47
CA LEU A 153 1.56 26.99 -11.59
C LEU A 153 0.05 27.13 -11.84
N ILE A 154 -0.44 26.38 -12.83
CA ILE A 154 -1.85 26.31 -13.19
C ILE A 154 -2.39 24.94 -12.76
N VAL A 155 -3.58 24.94 -12.16
CA VAL A 155 -4.24 23.73 -11.69
C VAL A 155 -5.59 23.56 -12.38
N SER A 156 -5.83 22.39 -12.97
CA SER A 156 -7.12 21.99 -13.54
C SER A 156 -7.52 20.60 -13.02
N GLN A 157 -8.82 20.31 -13.04
CA GLN A 157 -9.30 18.96 -12.73
C GLN A 157 -9.04 18.07 -13.96
N ALA A 158 -8.52 16.85 -13.73
CA ALA A 158 -8.33 15.88 -14.80
C ALA A 158 -9.65 15.28 -15.28
N SER A 159 -9.68 14.81 -16.53
CA SER A 159 -10.73 13.97 -17.12
C SER A 159 -10.14 12.64 -17.59
N THR A 160 -10.99 11.71 -18.02
CA THR A 160 -10.56 10.44 -18.62
C THR A 160 -9.70 10.59 -19.87
N ASP A 161 -9.74 11.75 -20.53
CA ASP A 161 -8.90 12.04 -21.70
C ASP A 161 -7.42 12.25 -21.30
N ASP A 162 -7.15 12.54 -20.02
CA ASP A 162 -5.81 12.78 -19.49
C ASP A 162 -5.10 11.49 -19.01
N ILE A 163 -5.72 10.31 -19.15
CA ILE A 163 -5.20 9.04 -18.59
C ILE A 163 -3.78 8.73 -19.09
N ASP A 164 -3.50 8.98 -20.37
CA ASP A 164 -2.19 8.69 -20.96
C ASP A 164 -1.10 9.62 -20.41
N ASP A 165 -1.41 10.90 -20.24
CA ASP A 165 -0.50 11.90 -19.69
C ASP A 165 -0.23 11.65 -18.19
N LEU A 166 -1.27 11.36 -17.41
CA LEU A 166 -1.16 10.93 -16.01
C LEU A 166 -0.28 9.69 -15.90
N SER A 167 -0.50 8.69 -16.77
CA SER A 167 0.29 7.46 -16.83
C SER A 167 1.76 7.73 -17.21
N ALA A 168 2.02 8.68 -18.10
CA ALA A 168 3.38 9.06 -18.48
C ALA A 168 4.15 9.70 -17.32
N ILE A 169 3.49 10.54 -16.51
CA ILE A 169 4.08 11.13 -15.30
C ILE A 169 4.29 10.07 -14.23
N TYR A 170 3.26 9.29 -13.91
CA TYR A 170 3.32 8.27 -12.85
C TYR A 170 4.41 7.22 -13.10
N ARG A 171 4.65 6.83 -14.36
CA ARG A 171 5.68 5.84 -14.72
C ARG A 171 7.10 6.22 -14.29
N ARG A 172 7.36 7.51 -14.07
CA ARG A 172 8.68 8.03 -13.66
C ARG A 172 8.97 7.85 -12.17
N GLU A 173 7.96 7.56 -11.37
CA GLU A 173 8.14 7.32 -9.93
C GLU A 173 8.99 6.06 -9.70
N SER A 174 9.98 6.17 -8.81
CA SER A 174 10.99 5.14 -8.58
C SER A 174 10.47 3.97 -7.74
N VAL A 175 9.50 4.24 -6.88
CA VAL A 175 8.75 3.24 -6.11
C VAL A 175 7.27 3.45 -6.39
N ARG A 176 6.64 2.50 -7.09
CA ARG A 176 5.28 2.68 -7.60
C ARG A 176 4.62 1.37 -7.95
N TRP A 177 3.30 1.40 -8.04
CA TRP A 177 2.56 0.34 -8.71
C TRP A 177 2.84 0.35 -10.22
N VAL A 178 2.75 -0.80 -10.86
CA VAL A 178 2.65 -0.91 -12.33
C VAL A 178 1.17 -0.87 -12.65
N ARG A 179 0.62 0.34 -12.74
CA ARG A 179 -0.83 0.57 -12.87
C ARG A 179 -1.29 0.33 -14.32
N PRO A 180 -2.35 -0.45 -14.56
CA PRO A 180 -3.13 -0.35 -15.79
C PRO A 180 -3.84 1.01 -15.85
N SER A 181 -4.25 1.41 -17.06
CA SER A 181 -5.01 2.65 -17.30
C SER A 181 -6.31 2.73 -16.48
N SER A 182 -6.95 1.58 -16.23
CA SER A 182 -8.15 1.49 -15.39
C SER A 182 -7.91 1.98 -13.95
N ASP A 183 -6.76 1.66 -13.37
CA ASP A 183 -6.42 2.08 -12.00
C ASP A 183 -6.18 3.60 -11.94
N ILE A 184 -5.65 4.20 -13.02
CA ILE A 184 -5.51 5.65 -13.15
C ILE A 184 -6.88 6.31 -13.31
N GLY A 185 -7.70 5.82 -14.24
CA GLY A 185 -9.04 6.33 -14.51
C GLY A 185 -9.94 6.31 -13.26
N PHE A 186 -9.81 5.26 -12.43
CA PHE A 186 -10.52 5.16 -11.16
C PHE A 186 -10.20 6.29 -10.17
N GLY A 187 -8.98 6.83 -10.19
CA GLY A 187 -8.58 7.94 -9.30
C GLY A 187 -9.01 9.34 -9.76
N ILE A 188 -9.54 9.50 -10.98
CA ILE A 188 -9.75 10.83 -11.59
C ILE A 188 -10.88 11.62 -10.93
N ASP A 189 -12.06 11.01 -10.81
CA ASP A 189 -13.21 11.56 -10.06
C ASP A 189 -13.93 10.38 -9.38
N GLY A 190 -13.21 9.76 -8.45
CA GLY A 190 -13.50 8.43 -7.94
C GLY A 190 -13.26 8.29 -6.45
N TRP A 191 -12.69 7.16 -6.05
CA TRP A 191 -12.39 6.83 -4.67
C TRP A 191 -10.95 6.38 -4.54
N VAL A 192 -10.22 6.89 -3.55
CA VAL A 192 -8.84 6.50 -3.27
C VAL A 192 -8.70 6.33 -1.77
N CYS A 193 -8.17 5.19 -1.32
CA CYS A 193 -8.07 4.87 0.11
C CYS A 193 -9.41 5.03 0.86
N ASN A 194 -10.51 4.54 0.24
CA ASN A 194 -11.90 4.66 0.71
C ASN A 194 -12.38 6.10 0.95
N ARG A 195 -11.81 7.07 0.22
CA ARG A 195 -12.19 8.49 0.30
C ARG A 195 -12.55 8.99 -1.08
N ARG A 196 -13.63 9.77 -1.17
CA ARG A 196 -13.98 10.47 -2.42
C ARG A 196 -12.83 11.38 -2.80
N ALA A 197 -12.40 11.30 -4.06
CA ALA A 197 -11.19 11.95 -4.51
C ALA A 197 -11.36 12.57 -5.89
N LYS A 198 -10.57 13.62 -6.16
CA LYS A 198 -10.37 14.16 -7.51
C LYS A 198 -8.90 14.27 -7.82
N THR A 199 -8.55 13.96 -9.06
CA THR A 199 -7.21 14.19 -9.60
C THR A 199 -7.13 15.58 -10.22
N TYR A 200 -6.05 16.29 -9.89
CA TYR A 200 -5.74 17.61 -10.40
C TYR A 200 -4.41 17.60 -11.13
N LEU A 201 -4.43 18.14 -12.34
CA LEU A 201 -3.28 18.38 -13.19
C LEU A 201 -2.55 19.63 -12.71
N ILE A 202 -1.22 19.59 -12.72
CA ILE A 202 -0.37 20.74 -12.39
C ILE A 202 0.48 21.06 -13.61
N GLN A 203 0.26 22.25 -14.16
CA GLN A 203 0.96 22.73 -15.33
C GLN A 203 1.89 23.89 -14.99
N GLN A 204 3.07 23.89 -15.61
CA GLN A 204 4.01 25.00 -15.57
C GLN A 204 4.38 25.37 -17.01
N ARG A 205 4.23 26.65 -17.38
CA ARG A 205 4.54 27.16 -18.74
C ARG A 205 3.90 26.31 -19.86
N GLY A 206 2.65 25.91 -19.66
CA GLY A 206 1.86 25.11 -20.62
C GLY A 206 2.22 23.63 -20.70
N LYS A 207 3.12 23.11 -19.85
CA LYS A 207 3.46 21.68 -19.80
C LYS A 207 2.91 21.05 -18.53
N LEU A 208 2.32 19.86 -18.65
CA LEU A 208 1.97 19.04 -17.49
C LEU A 208 3.26 18.50 -16.83
N VAL A 209 3.47 18.85 -15.57
CA VAL A 209 4.69 18.51 -14.82
C VAL A 209 4.42 17.60 -13.62
N ALA A 210 3.20 17.64 -13.09
CA ALA A 210 2.80 16.82 -11.95
C ALA A 210 1.28 16.65 -11.91
N PHE A 211 0.81 15.74 -11.05
CA PHE A 211 -0.57 15.69 -10.61
C PHE A 211 -0.65 15.38 -9.12
N VAL A 212 -1.78 15.73 -8.52
CA VAL A 212 -2.15 15.32 -7.15
C VAL A 212 -3.55 14.74 -7.15
N VAL A 213 -3.76 13.73 -6.33
CA VAL A 213 -5.09 13.19 -6.03
C VAL A 213 -5.50 13.70 -4.66
N LEU A 214 -6.57 14.49 -4.61
CA LEU A 214 -6.99 15.20 -3.42
C LEU A 214 -8.34 14.68 -2.92
N GLU A 215 -8.40 14.38 -1.63
CA GLU A 215 -9.64 14.09 -0.93
C GLU A 215 -10.65 15.23 -1.13
N GLN A 216 -11.92 14.88 -1.36
CA GLN A 216 -13.01 15.83 -1.48
C GLN A 216 -13.78 15.92 -0.15
N THR A 217 -13.98 17.15 0.33
CA THR A 217 -14.87 17.42 1.47
C THR A 217 -16.30 17.54 0.97
N THR A 218 -17.24 16.87 1.64
CA THR A 218 -18.68 17.07 1.39
C THR A 218 -19.14 18.34 2.11
N LYS A 219 -20.18 19.04 1.59
CA LYS A 219 -20.73 20.24 2.26
C LYS A 219 -21.32 19.96 3.66
N SER A 220 -21.67 18.71 3.94
CA SER A 220 -22.13 18.23 5.25
C SER A 220 -20.98 17.92 6.20
N ASP A 221 -19.79 17.63 5.68
CA ASP A 221 -18.58 17.49 6.48
C ASP A 221 -18.16 18.90 6.91
N GLN A 222 -18.27 19.21 8.20
CA GLN A 222 -17.56 20.35 8.82
C GLN A 222 -16.02 20.19 8.74
N LYS A 223 -15.50 19.28 7.88
CA LYS A 223 -14.08 19.04 7.70
C LYS A 223 -13.48 20.20 6.93
N LEU A 224 -12.77 21.04 7.66
CA LEU A 224 -11.90 22.07 7.12
C LEU A 224 -10.51 21.49 6.79
N SER A 225 -10.40 20.21 6.45
CA SER A 225 -9.11 19.59 6.14
C SER A 225 -9.21 18.51 5.07
N CYS A 226 -8.23 18.51 4.16
CA CYS A 226 -8.09 17.50 3.11
C CYS A 226 -6.74 16.77 3.19
N ARG A 227 -6.67 15.62 2.52
CA ARG A 227 -5.45 14.85 2.33
C ARG A 227 -5.08 14.78 0.86
N VAL A 228 -3.79 14.92 0.57
CA VAL A 228 -3.22 14.42 -0.68
C VAL A 228 -3.16 12.89 -0.55
N LEU A 229 -3.98 12.20 -1.33
CA LEU A 229 -4.16 10.75 -1.29
C LEU A 229 -3.20 10.02 -2.23
N ASP A 230 -2.68 10.71 -3.24
CA ASP A 230 -1.66 10.21 -4.17
C ASP A 230 -1.04 11.40 -4.93
N TYR A 231 0.14 11.22 -5.52
CA TYR A 231 0.81 12.23 -6.34
C TYR A 231 1.89 11.61 -7.22
N ALA A 232 2.26 12.32 -8.29
CA ALA A 232 3.47 12.04 -9.05
C ALA A 232 3.94 13.27 -9.85
N GLY A 233 5.21 13.27 -10.24
CA GLY A 233 5.82 14.32 -11.05
C GLY A 233 6.69 15.29 -10.25
N GLU A 234 6.84 16.52 -10.72
CA GLU A 234 7.77 17.49 -10.11
C GLU A 234 7.39 17.89 -8.67
N ARG A 235 8.30 17.66 -7.72
CA ARG A 235 8.04 17.83 -6.28
C ARG A 235 7.83 19.31 -5.92
N SER A 236 8.59 20.21 -6.52
CA SER A 236 8.42 21.66 -6.37
C SER A 236 7.03 22.11 -6.83
N ALA A 237 6.53 21.55 -7.94
CA ALA A 237 5.21 21.86 -8.45
C ALA A 237 4.10 21.35 -7.51
N ILE A 238 4.25 20.13 -6.96
CA ILE A 238 3.31 19.57 -5.97
C ILE A 238 3.22 20.47 -4.73
N ILE A 239 4.37 20.90 -4.18
CA ILE A 239 4.42 21.81 -3.03
C ILE A 239 3.79 23.16 -3.36
N GLY A 240 4.14 23.73 -4.52
CA GLY A 240 3.72 25.07 -4.96
C GLY A 240 2.23 25.23 -5.26
N VAL A 241 1.43 24.16 -5.20
CA VAL A 241 -0.03 24.23 -5.38
C VAL A 241 -0.84 23.94 -4.12
N LEU A 242 -0.22 23.50 -3.02
CA LEU A 242 -0.95 23.15 -1.80
C LEU A 242 -1.74 24.35 -1.24
N GLY A 243 -1.16 25.53 -1.30
CA GLY A 243 -1.79 26.80 -0.91
C GLY A 243 -3.00 27.17 -1.75
N LYS A 244 -2.95 26.89 -3.06
CA LYS A 244 -4.07 27.13 -3.99
C LYS A 244 -5.30 26.31 -3.59
N PHE A 245 -5.09 25.03 -3.26
CA PHE A 245 -6.19 24.16 -2.83
C PHE A 245 -6.81 24.63 -1.52
N ILE A 246 -5.98 25.03 -0.55
CA ILE A 246 -6.44 25.59 0.72
C ILE A 246 -7.34 26.79 0.50
N GLN A 247 -6.87 27.77 -0.28
CA GLN A 247 -7.62 29.01 -0.53
C GLN A 247 -8.90 28.76 -1.32
N LYS A 248 -8.83 27.98 -2.40
CA LYS A 248 -9.97 27.72 -3.30
C LYS A 248 -11.10 26.92 -2.62
N GLN A 249 -10.76 26.03 -1.70
CA GLN A 249 -11.72 25.18 -1.00
C GLN A 249 -12.06 25.67 0.42
N GLY A 250 -11.45 26.78 0.88
CA GLY A 250 -11.68 27.31 2.22
C GLY A 250 -11.24 26.37 3.34
N LEU A 251 -10.13 25.64 3.14
CA LEU A 251 -9.64 24.67 4.11
C LEU A 251 -8.85 25.36 5.24
N GLN A 252 -8.85 24.77 6.43
CA GLN A 252 -7.90 25.09 7.50
C GLN A 252 -6.56 24.39 7.29
N LYS A 253 -6.53 23.19 6.68
CA LYS A 253 -5.31 22.38 6.57
C LYS A 253 -5.32 21.43 5.37
N ILE A 254 -4.16 21.24 4.73
CA ILE A 254 -3.91 20.08 3.85
C ILE A 254 -2.81 19.21 4.46
N SER A 255 -3.01 17.90 4.40
CA SER A 255 -2.06 16.90 4.89
C SER A 255 -1.47 16.14 3.70
N ILE A 256 -0.16 15.93 3.68
CA ILE A 256 0.55 15.16 2.65
C ILE A 256 1.43 14.10 3.30
N HIS A 257 1.25 12.85 2.87
CA HIS A 257 2.10 11.73 3.26
C HIS A 257 3.29 11.66 2.30
N VAL A 258 4.50 11.59 2.84
CA VAL A 258 5.74 11.53 2.08
C VAL A 258 6.41 10.20 2.37
N MET A 259 6.53 9.37 1.34
CA MET A 259 7.19 8.07 1.46
C MET A 259 8.66 8.26 1.84
N GLY A 260 9.20 7.39 2.69
CA GLY A 260 10.54 7.54 3.26
C GLY A 260 11.67 7.60 2.25
N TYR A 261 11.46 7.05 1.04
CA TYR A 261 12.44 7.12 -0.05
C TYR A 261 12.44 8.47 -0.78
N ASP A 262 11.35 9.26 -0.72
CA ASP A 262 11.24 10.55 -1.42
C ASP A 262 11.87 11.66 -0.57
N THR A 263 13.19 11.58 -0.43
CA THR A 263 13.98 12.57 0.32
C THR A 263 13.86 13.96 -0.30
N VAL A 264 13.66 14.06 -1.62
CA VAL A 264 13.50 15.34 -2.32
C VAL A 264 12.24 16.06 -1.84
N LEU A 265 11.09 15.40 -1.84
CA LEU A 265 9.85 16.01 -1.37
C LEU A 265 9.94 16.38 0.12
N LYS A 266 10.48 15.47 0.94
CA LYS A 266 10.70 15.69 2.37
C LYS A 266 11.56 16.95 2.61
N ASP A 267 12.73 17.03 1.99
CA ASP A 267 13.70 18.09 2.24
C ASP A 267 13.19 19.44 1.71
N LEU A 268 12.45 19.45 0.59
CA LEU A 268 11.77 20.65 0.11
C LEU A 268 10.68 21.12 1.09
N LEU A 269 9.83 20.24 1.61
CA LEU A 269 8.81 20.64 2.60
C LEU A 269 9.48 21.23 3.87
N GLN A 270 10.61 20.65 4.30
CA GLN A 270 11.40 21.17 5.42
C GLN A 270 12.04 22.53 5.09
N SER A 271 12.54 22.75 3.87
CA SER A 271 13.10 24.04 3.46
C SER A 271 12.04 25.15 3.38
N TYR A 272 10.76 24.79 3.21
CA TYR A 272 9.61 25.70 3.31
C TYR A 272 9.15 25.93 4.76
N GLY A 273 9.91 25.43 5.75
CA GLY A 273 9.66 25.64 7.18
C GLY A 273 8.62 24.70 7.80
N LEU A 274 8.26 23.60 7.13
CA LEU A 274 7.36 22.60 7.71
C LEU A 274 8.12 21.56 8.52
N ASN A 275 7.54 21.17 9.65
CA ASN A 275 8.00 20.05 10.45
C ASN A 275 7.20 18.79 10.09
N GLY A 276 7.91 17.73 9.71
CA GLY A 276 7.32 16.42 9.47
C GLY A 276 7.20 15.62 10.76
N SER A 277 6.09 14.92 10.93
CA SER A 277 5.93 13.89 11.97
C SER A 277 6.25 12.51 11.38
N GLN A 278 6.86 11.65 12.18
CA GLN A 278 7.11 10.25 11.81
C GLN A 278 5.79 9.53 11.50
N SER A 279 5.78 8.77 10.42
CA SER A 279 4.65 7.94 9.97
C SER A 279 5.17 6.60 9.47
N SER A 280 4.29 5.60 9.35
CA SER A 280 4.62 4.32 8.72
C SER A 280 4.02 4.24 7.33
N LEU A 281 4.35 3.19 6.58
CA LEU A 281 3.54 2.81 5.44
C LEU A 281 2.08 2.62 5.89
N PRO A 282 1.11 2.93 5.02
CA PRO A 282 -0.30 2.76 5.35
C PRO A 282 -0.63 1.27 5.51
N GLY A 283 -1.48 0.96 6.48
CA GLY A 283 -1.83 -0.43 6.82
C GLY A 283 -0.64 -1.20 7.40
N THR A 284 -0.62 -2.50 7.14
CA THR A 284 0.43 -3.42 7.59
C THR A 284 0.90 -4.33 6.47
N ILE A 285 2.12 -4.87 6.60
CA ILE A 285 2.70 -5.80 5.65
C ILE A 285 2.82 -7.19 6.26
N MET A 286 2.45 -8.20 5.48
CA MET A 286 2.67 -9.61 5.76
C MET A 286 3.52 -10.22 4.65
N LEU A 287 4.71 -10.71 5.01
CA LEU A 287 5.60 -11.35 4.05
C LEU A 287 5.04 -12.72 3.62
N VAL A 288 5.08 -13.01 2.32
CA VAL A 288 4.59 -14.28 1.75
C VAL A 288 5.73 -15.13 1.24
N ASN A 289 6.60 -14.59 0.38
CA ASN A 289 7.72 -15.32 -0.20
C ASN A 289 9.04 -14.58 0.07
N PHE A 290 9.71 -14.89 1.19
CA PHE A 290 10.91 -14.20 1.63
C PHE A 290 12.09 -14.39 0.67
N GLU A 291 12.42 -15.64 0.36
CA GLU A 291 13.56 -15.94 -0.53
C GLU A 291 13.34 -15.32 -1.91
N GLN A 292 12.11 -15.38 -2.43
CA GLN A 292 11.75 -14.83 -3.73
C GLN A 292 11.90 -13.31 -3.74
N LEU A 293 11.36 -12.61 -2.73
CA LEU A 293 11.45 -11.17 -2.61
C LEU A 293 12.92 -10.72 -2.65
N LEU A 294 13.76 -11.31 -1.79
CA LEU A 294 15.18 -10.92 -1.73
C LEU A 294 15.95 -11.29 -3.00
N ARG A 295 15.60 -12.37 -3.70
CA ARG A 295 16.16 -12.69 -5.01
C ARG A 295 15.77 -11.64 -6.06
N LYS A 296 14.51 -11.21 -6.08
CA LYS A 296 14.04 -10.16 -7.00
C LYS A 296 14.66 -8.79 -6.71
N MET A 297 15.05 -8.52 -5.46
CA MET A 297 15.74 -7.29 -5.04
C MET A 297 17.26 -7.32 -5.29
N ARG A 298 17.81 -8.41 -5.82
CA ARG A 298 19.25 -8.51 -6.12
C ARG A 298 19.80 -7.37 -7.00
N PRO A 299 19.10 -6.90 -8.07
CA PRO A 299 19.61 -5.78 -8.86
C PRO A 299 19.87 -4.53 -8.00
N TYR A 300 18.92 -4.17 -7.14
CA TYR A 300 19.10 -3.08 -6.17
C TYR A 300 20.26 -3.36 -5.20
N PHE A 301 20.40 -4.60 -4.69
CA PHE A 301 21.55 -4.93 -3.85
C PHE A 301 22.89 -4.81 -4.59
N ILE A 302 22.93 -5.17 -5.89
CA ILE A 302 24.15 -5.03 -6.70
C ILE A 302 24.57 -3.57 -6.79
N GLU A 303 23.63 -2.64 -6.98
CA GLU A 303 23.93 -1.20 -6.98
C GLU A 303 24.49 -0.71 -5.64
N ARG A 304 24.10 -1.33 -4.53
CA ARG A 304 24.47 -0.89 -3.17
C ARG A 304 25.77 -1.47 -2.65
N ILE A 305 26.02 -2.76 -2.92
CA ILE A 305 27.13 -3.53 -2.33
C ILE A 305 28.00 -4.25 -3.38
N GLY A 306 27.66 -4.19 -4.66
CA GLY A 306 28.40 -4.79 -5.77
C GLY A 306 28.11 -6.28 -5.99
N GLU A 307 28.36 -6.74 -7.22
CA GLU A 307 28.06 -8.11 -7.67
C GLU A 307 28.72 -9.19 -6.81
N LYS A 308 30.00 -8.99 -6.46
CA LYS A 308 30.76 -9.94 -5.65
C LYS A 308 30.11 -10.16 -4.28
N ALA A 309 29.65 -9.10 -3.61
CA ALA A 309 29.01 -9.23 -2.31
C ALA A 309 27.62 -9.90 -2.44
N VAL A 310 26.82 -9.49 -3.43
CA VAL A 310 25.50 -10.12 -3.66
C VAL A 310 25.61 -11.61 -4.02
N SER A 311 26.66 -12.02 -4.72
CA SER A 311 26.90 -13.44 -5.04
C SER A 311 27.07 -14.32 -3.79
N GLY A 312 27.58 -13.74 -2.70
CA GLY A 312 27.77 -14.42 -1.43
C GLY A 312 26.53 -14.42 -0.52
N LEU A 313 25.47 -13.68 -0.88
CA LEU A 313 24.22 -13.67 -0.11
C LEU A 313 23.40 -14.93 -0.39
N VAL A 314 23.01 -15.62 0.67
CA VAL A 314 22.10 -16.76 0.61
C VAL A 314 20.89 -16.50 1.51
N PHE A 315 19.69 -16.67 0.95
CA PHE A 315 18.41 -16.47 1.66
C PHE A 315 17.77 -17.82 1.92
N LYS A 316 17.30 -18.06 3.14
CA LYS A 316 16.61 -19.31 3.52
C LYS A 316 15.46 -19.11 4.51
N GLU A 317 14.34 -19.76 4.23
CA GLU A 317 13.27 -20.02 5.21
C GLU A 317 13.57 -21.36 5.92
N VAL A 318 13.70 -21.35 7.25
CA VAL A 318 13.99 -22.56 8.07
C VAL A 318 12.96 -22.67 9.18
N GLY A 319 11.94 -23.50 8.99
CA GLY A 319 10.78 -23.51 9.88
C GLY A 319 10.09 -22.14 9.85
N ASP A 320 9.96 -21.52 11.02
CA ASP A 320 9.38 -20.17 11.16
C ASP A 320 10.43 -19.04 11.16
N GLN A 321 11.71 -19.38 10.97
CA GLN A 321 12.81 -18.41 10.95
C GLN A 321 13.21 -18.03 9.53
N TYR A 322 13.71 -16.80 9.40
CA TYR A 322 14.12 -16.19 8.14
C TYR A 322 15.60 -15.82 8.21
N HIS A 323 16.42 -16.51 7.42
CA HIS A 323 17.87 -16.43 7.51
C HIS A 323 18.46 -15.75 6.27
N VAL A 324 19.42 -14.87 6.50
CA VAL A 324 20.31 -14.37 5.46
C VAL A 324 21.75 -14.63 5.85
N TYR A 325 22.46 -15.40 5.03
CA TYR A 325 23.85 -15.77 5.26
C TYR A 325 24.79 -14.94 4.40
N TYR A 326 25.96 -14.59 4.97
CA TYR A 326 27.07 -13.96 4.26
C TYR A 326 28.39 -14.18 5.02
N GLY A 327 29.45 -14.59 4.34
CA GLY A 327 30.79 -14.64 4.93
C GLY A 327 30.98 -15.63 6.08
N GLY A 328 30.06 -16.59 6.27
CA GLY A 328 30.04 -17.49 7.42
C GLY A 328 29.15 -17.02 8.57
N ASP A 329 28.77 -15.75 8.58
CA ASP A 329 27.80 -15.17 9.52
C ASP A 329 26.36 -15.26 8.96
N ARG A 330 25.38 -14.99 9.84
CA ARG A 330 23.97 -14.93 9.46
C ARG A 330 23.19 -13.89 10.25
N VAL A 331 22.23 -13.27 9.59
CA VAL A 331 21.12 -12.54 10.23
C VAL A 331 19.92 -13.48 10.30
N VAL A 332 19.24 -13.51 11.45
CA VAL A 332 18.05 -14.33 11.68
C VAL A 332 16.93 -13.44 12.19
N ALA A 333 15.80 -13.44 11.49
CA ALA A 333 14.53 -12.98 12.04
C ALA A 333 13.72 -14.19 12.51
N GLU A 334 13.24 -14.14 13.75
CA GLU A 334 12.66 -15.29 14.47
C GLU A 334 11.18 -15.52 14.13
N SER A 335 10.56 -14.58 13.39
CA SER A 335 9.15 -14.68 13.01
C SER A 335 8.82 -13.92 11.72
N LYS A 336 7.63 -14.19 11.18
CA LYS A 336 7.05 -13.44 10.05
C LYS A 336 6.94 -11.94 10.31
N GLY A 337 6.71 -11.55 11.56
CA GLY A 337 6.64 -10.14 11.93
C GLY A 337 8.01 -9.50 11.90
N GLU A 338 8.99 -10.12 12.55
CA GLU A 338 10.37 -9.61 12.59
C GLU A 338 11.00 -9.53 11.21
N VAL A 339 10.72 -10.48 10.31
CA VAL A 339 11.26 -10.40 8.95
C VAL A 339 10.62 -9.26 8.16
N ALA A 340 9.35 -8.93 8.39
CA ALA A 340 8.74 -7.75 7.78
C ALA A 340 9.39 -6.46 8.28
N GLU A 341 9.64 -6.37 9.59
CA GLU A 341 10.33 -5.24 10.23
C GLU A 341 11.78 -5.13 9.74
N LEU A 342 12.51 -6.24 9.63
CA LEU A 342 13.87 -6.28 9.07
C LEU A 342 13.91 -5.74 7.63
N ILE A 343 12.98 -6.18 6.78
CA ILE A 343 12.99 -5.84 5.34
C ILE A 343 12.57 -4.39 5.10
N PHE A 344 11.55 -3.90 5.79
CA PHE A 344 10.93 -2.59 5.51
C PHE A 344 11.27 -1.52 6.55
N GLY A 345 11.91 -1.90 7.65
CA GLY A 345 12.35 -1.02 8.73
C GLY A 345 11.21 -0.51 9.61
N THR A 346 11.55 -0.02 10.80
CA THR A 346 10.61 0.65 11.71
C THR A 346 11.24 1.89 12.34
N TRP A 347 10.43 2.85 12.79
CA TRP A 347 10.93 4.00 13.55
C TRP A 347 11.56 3.63 14.89
N SER A 348 11.20 2.48 15.46
CA SER A 348 11.81 1.94 16.68
C SER A 348 13.19 1.31 16.45
N GLY A 349 13.62 1.15 15.19
CA GLY A 349 14.91 0.54 14.85
C GLY A 349 14.98 -0.95 15.16
N THR A 350 13.84 -1.66 15.08
CA THR A 350 13.80 -3.11 15.37
C THR A 350 14.72 -3.89 14.43
N GLU A 351 14.82 -3.46 13.17
CA GLU A 351 15.72 -4.03 12.17
C GLU A 351 17.19 -3.89 12.55
N GLU A 352 17.59 -2.79 13.20
CA GLU A 352 18.98 -2.56 13.58
C GLU A 352 19.42 -3.54 14.66
N ILE A 353 18.53 -3.86 15.61
CA ILE A 353 18.77 -4.87 16.66
C ILE A 353 19.00 -6.25 16.04
N ILE A 354 18.25 -6.60 15.00
CA ILE A 354 18.38 -7.86 14.28
C ILE A 354 19.69 -7.88 13.47
N LEU A 355 20.03 -6.78 12.82
CA LEU A 355 21.27 -6.65 12.03
C LEU A 355 22.53 -6.66 12.91
N ASP A 356 22.51 -6.05 14.10
CA ASP A 356 23.64 -6.00 15.03
C ASP A 356 24.11 -7.41 15.47
N GLN A 357 23.20 -8.38 15.48
CA GLN A 357 23.50 -9.77 15.85
C GLN A 357 24.14 -10.58 14.71
N GLY A 358 24.17 -10.03 13.49
CA GLY A 358 24.48 -10.79 12.28
C GLY A 358 25.92 -10.69 11.76
N GLY A 359 26.85 -10.10 12.52
CA GLY A 359 28.24 -9.94 12.10
C GLY A 359 28.39 -9.32 10.71
N GLN A 360 29.20 -9.92 9.85
CA GLN A 360 29.39 -9.47 8.47
C GLN A 360 28.10 -9.48 7.64
N ALA A 361 27.19 -10.43 7.89
CA ALA A 361 25.89 -10.46 7.22
C ALA A 361 25.04 -9.23 7.60
N GLY A 362 25.08 -8.84 8.87
CA GLY A 362 24.44 -7.63 9.37
C GLY A 362 24.99 -6.35 8.73
N GLU A 363 26.31 -6.21 8.68
CA GLU A 363 26.99 -5.06 8.07
C GLU A 363 26.64 -4.90 6.59
N VAL A 364 26.64 -6.01 5.84
CA VAL A 364 26.30 -6.01 4.42
C VAL A 364 24.84 -5.66 4.20
N LEU A 365 23.92 -6.24 4.99
CA LEU A 365 22.50 -6.00 4.84
C LEU A 365 22.09 -4.58 5.22
N ARG A 366 22.75 -3.94 6.20
CA ARG A 366 22.47 -2.53 6.57
C ARG A 366 22.66 -1.55 5.43
N ARG A 367 23.46 -1.90 4.43
CA ARG A 367 23.66 -1.07 3.22
C ARG A 367 22.54 -1.21 2.20
N CYS A 368 21.74 -2.27 2.32
CA CYS A 368 20.66 -2.63 1.42
C CYS A 368 19.28 -2.39 2.05
N LEU A 369 19.14 -2.67 3.34
CA LEU A 369 17.89 -2.56 4.10
C LEU A 369 17.85 -1.23 4.90
N PRO A 370 16.66 -0.70 5.18
CA PRO A 370 15.35 -1.19 4.72
C PRO A 370 15.11 -0.93 3.23
N ILE A 371 14.34 -1.80 2.58
CA ILE A 371 13.80 -1.58 1.24
C ILE A 371 12.58 -0.67 1.34
N PRO A 372 12.40 0.32 0.43
CA PRO A 372 11.21 1.15 0.42
C PRO A 372 9.92 0.34 0.23
N GLY A 373 8.88 0.63 1.02
CA GLY A 373 7.54 0.13 0.70
C GLY A 373 6.79 1.03 -0.27
N VAL A 374 5.72 0.50 -0.85
CA VAL A 374 4.85 1.22 -1.78
C VAL A 374 3.65 1.83 -1.06
N TRP A 375 3.27 3.05 -1.44
CA TRP A 375 2.02 3.69 -1.00
C TRP A 375 0.81 3.04 -1.67
N TYR A 376 -0.27 2.74 -0.92
CA TYR A 376 -1.47 2.10 -1.49
C TYR A 376 -2.05 2.87 -2.69
N GLY A 377 -2.34 4.17 -2.50
CA GLY A 377 -3.10 4.97 -3.46
C GLY A 377 -4.41 4.29 -3.86
N VAL A 378 -4.64 4.15 -5.17
CA VAL A 378 -5.82 3.49 -5.76
C VAL A 378 -5.90 1.99 -5.47
N ASN A 379 -4.79 1.34 -5.09
CA ASN A 379 -4.73 -0.09 -4.78
C ASN A 379 -5.10 -0.42 -3.34
N TYR A 380 -5.70 0.51 -2.60
CA TYR A 380 -6.26 0.25 -1.28
C TYR A 380 -7.52 -0.61 -1.39
N VAL A 381 -7.68 -1.58 -0.48
CA VAL A 381 -8.88 -2.44 -0.34
C VAL A 381 -9.27 -2.54 1.13
#